data_AF-A0A949SKZ7-F1
#
_entry.id   AF-A0A949SKZ7-F1
#
_cell.length_a   1.000
_cell.length_b   1.000
_cell.length_c   1.000
_cell.angle_alpha   90.00
_cell.angle_beta   90.00
_cell.angle_gamma   90.00
#
_symmetry.space_group_name_H-M   'P 1'
#
loop_
_entity.id
_entity.type
_entity.pdbx_description
1 polymer ?
#
loop_
_entity_poly.entity_id
_entity_poly.type
_entity_poly.pdbx_seq_one_letter_code
_entity_poly.pdbx_strand_id
1 'polypeptide(L)'
;MGFRVREMNRFLRAGFLSAFIVVAGAYGVSAQTPQPKPSATPVRSSDPGPIKSSPAYAEVLLRKTELEADLLSFADDYTDQNPKVIDARFELATLSKDIDRLFAVRPDDVQKLTLALGKLIVRRAEVETELNRLLRTYKPDHPQAQRALKKAELYRDALKDVLGSK
;
A
#
# COMPACT_ATOMS: atom_id res chain seq x y z
N MET A 1 -51.55 34.83 1.66
CA MET A 1 -51.07 33.51 1.17
C MET A 1 -49.80 33.17 1.92
N GLY A 2 -49.83 32.11 2.74
CA GLY A 2 -48.64 31.38 3.23
C GLY A 2 -47.78 31.97 4.36
N PHE A 3 -48.32 32.12 5.57
CA PHE A 3 -47.53 32.09 6.82
C PHE A 3 -47.45 30.65 7.32
N ARG A 4 -46.25 30.17 7.70
CA ARG A 4 -45.96 29.55 9.02
C ARG A 4 -44.57 28.91 9.06
N VAL A 5 -43.73 29.50 9.92
CA VAL A 5 -42.67 28.85 10.68
C VAL A 5 -43.30 27.79 11.61
N ARG A 6 -42.68 26.60 11.77
CA ARG A 6 -42.72 25.88 13.04
C ARG A 6 -41.55 24.90 13.21
N GLU A 7 -40.83 25.16 14.29
CA GLU A 7 -39.81 24.36 14.97
C GLU A 7 -40.28 22.98 15.47
N MET A 8 -39.29 22.08 15.59
CA MET A 8 -38.92 21.29 16.78
C MET A 8 -40.00 20.45 17.50
N ASN A 9 -39.81 19.13 17.50
CA ASN A 9 -40.39 18.23 18.50
C ASN A 9 -39.30 17.33 19.09
N ARG A 10 -38.81 17.75 20.27
CA ARG A 10 -37.95 16.96 21.16
C ARG A 10 -38.56 17.06 22.56
N PHE A 11 -39.40 16.11 22.91
CA PHE A 11 -40.13 15.97 24.19
C PHE A 11 -40.76 14.55 24.16
N LEU A 12 -40.88 13.72 25.20
CA LEU A 12 -40.95 13.82 26.67
C LEU A 12 -40.66 12.37 27.14
N ARG A 13 -39.73 12.06 28.05
CA ARG A 13 -39.77 12.11 29.53
C ARG A 13 -40.95 11.39 30.23
N ALA A 14 -40.55 10.71 31.32
CA ALA A 14 -41.31 10.13 32.44
C ALA A 14 -41.96 8.76 32.16
N GLY A 15 -41.75 7.69 32.92
CA GLY A 15 -41.26 7.54 34.29
C GLY A 15 -42.32 6.77 35.08
N PHE A 16 -42.00 5.62 35.68
CA PHE A 16 -42.78 5.05 36.78
C PHE A 16 -41.90 4.20 37.70
N LEU A 17 -42.10 4.47 38.99
CA LEU A 17 -41.37 4.01 40.17
C LEU A 17 -42.06 2.77 40.77
N SER A 18 -41.42 2.18 41.80
CA SER A 18 -41.96 1.27 42.85
C SER A 18 -41.98 -0.24 42.51
N ALA A 19 -41.69 -1.20 43.40
CA ALA A 19 -41.28 -1.21 44.81
C ALA A 19 -40.64 -2.57 45.18
N PHE A 20 -39.98 -2.58 46.34
CA PHE A 20 -39.36 -3.68 47.08
C PHE A 20 -40.14 -5.01 47.14
N ILE A 21 -39.43 -6.14 47.00
CA ILE A 21 -39.70 -7.38 47.73
C ILE A 21 -38.36 -7.97 48.22
N VAL A 22 -38.18 -8.02 49.54
CA VAL A 22 -37.16 -8.82 50.23
C VAL A 22 -37.73 -10.23 50.44
N VAL A 23 -37.04 -11.26 49.94
CA VAL A 23 -37.26 -12.65 50.35
C VAL A 23 -35.92 -13.23 50.79
N ALA A 24 -35.83 -13.55 52.07
CA ALA A 24 -34.81 -14.43 52.64
C ALA A 24 -35.26 -15.88 52.44
N GLY A 25 -34.35 -16.75 51.99
CA GLY A 25 -34.63 -18.19 51.88
C GLY A 25 -33.52 -19.01 51.22
N ALA A 26 -32.73 -19.66 52.08
CA ALA A 26 -32.10 -20.99 51.96
C ALA A 26 -31.35 -21.41 50.67
N TYR A 27 -30.06 -21.69 50.87
CA TYR A 27 -29.23 -22.76 50.30
C TYR A 27 -29.68 -23.42 48.98
N GLY A 28 -28.98 -23.08 47.92
CA GLY A 28 -28.85 -23.90 46.71
C GLY A 28 -27.46 -23.72 46.13
N VAL A 29 -26.59 -24.71 46.31
CA VAL A 29 -25.33 -24.81 45.56
C VAL A 29 -25.72 -24.99 44.09
N SER A 30 -25.59 -23.94 43.30
CA SER A 30 -25.68 -24.04 41.84
C SER A 30 -24.34 -24.56 41.34
N ALA A 31 -24.33 -25.80 40.86
CA ALA A 31 -23.22 -26.35 40.10
C ALA A 31 -23.09 -25.54 38.79
N GLN A 32 -22.10 -24.65 38.73
CA GLN A 32 -21.68 -23.99 37.49
C GLN A 32 -21.13 -25.07 36.54
N THR A 33 -21.89 -25.40 35.51
CA THR A 33 -21.36 -26.09 34.35
C THR A 33 -20.32 -25.16 33.68
N PRO A 34 -19.09 -25.64 33.40
CA PRO A 34 -18.11 -24.83 32.70
C PRO A 34 -18.66 -24.48 31.30
N GLN A 35 -18.94 -23.20 31.05
CA GLN A 35 -19.16 -22.75 29.69
C GLN A 35 -17.89 -23.01 28.87
N PRO A 36 -17.98 -23.69 27.72
CA PRO A 36 -16.83 -23.81 26.84
C PRO A 36 -16.43 -22.42 26.36
N LYS A 37 -15.18 -22.04 26.67
CA LYS A 37 -14.51 -20.84 26.11
C LYS A 37 -14.75 -20.84 24.59
N PRO A 38 -15.19 -19.73 23.97
CA PRO A 38 -15.24 -19.64 22.52
C PRO A 38 -13.81 -19.89 22.01
N SER A 39 -13.59 -21.06 21.41
CA SER A 39 -12.38 -21.32 20.65
C SER A 39 -12.33 -20.27 19.56
N ALA A 40 -11.41 -19.31 19.69
CA ALA A 40 -11.10 -18.35 18.65
C ALA A 40 -10.75 -19.15 17.40
N THR A 41 -11.70 -19.22 16.47
CA THR A 41 -11.43 -19.69 15.13
C THR A 41 -10.33 -18.78 14.60
N PRO A 42 -9.17 -19.31 14.14
CA PRO A 42 -8.16 -18.47 13.55
C PRO A 42 -8.77 -17.91 12.27
N VAL A 43 -9.26 -16.67 12.34
CA VAL A 43 -9.65 -15.90 11.17
C VAL A 43 -8.37 -15.78 10.38
N ARG A 44 -8.22 -16.59 9.33
CA ARG A 44 -7.21 -16.35 8.30
C ARG A 44 -7.50 -14.94 7.82
N SER A 45 -6.69 -13.98 8.23
CA SER A 45 -6.79 -12.61 7.76
C SER A 45 -6.49 -12.64 6.27
N SER A 46 -7.55 -12.71 5.46
CA SER A 46 -7.49 -12.53 4.01
C SER A 46 -7.26 -11.06 3.64
N ASP A 47 -7.11 -10.18 4.64
CA ASP A 47 -6.76 -8.79 4.44
C ASP A 47 -5.33 -8.73 3.89
N PRO A 48 -5.12 -8.17 2.69
CA PRO A 48 -3.81 -8.10 2.06
C PRO A 48 -2.77 -7.32 2.88
N GLY A 49 -3.17 -6.66 3.96
CA GLY A 49 -2.29 -5.94 4.86
C GLY A 49 -2.00 -4.53 4.33
N PRO A 50 -1.61 -3.60 5.22
CA PRO A 50 -1.65 -2.17 4.96
C PRO A 50 -0.72 -1.70 3.82
N ILE A 51 0.35 -2.45 3.54
CA ILE A 51 1.28 -2.15 2.44
C ILE A 51 0.70 -2.60 1.10
N LYS A 52 0.12 -3.81 1.01
CA LYS A 52 -0.45 -4.33 -0.24
C LYS A 52 -1.73 -3.61 -0.65
N SER A 53 -2.44 -3.03 0.30
CA SER A 53 -3.58 -2.14 0.04
C SER A 53 -3.18 -0.68 -0.21
N SER A 54 -1.88 -0.35 -0.14
CA SER A 54 -1.42 1.03 -0.34
C SER A 54 -1.46 1.46 -1.81
N PRO A 55 -1.78 2.74 -2.10
CA PRO A 55 -1.72 3.27 -3.45
C PRO A 55 -0.33 3.21 -4.10
N ALA A 56 0.75 3.41 -3.32
CA ALA A 56 2.11 3.31 -3.87
C ALA A 56 2.41 1.90 -4.39
N TYR A 57 2.06 0.87 -3.61
CA TYR A 57 2.25 -0.52 -4.00
C TYR A 57 1.47 -0.88 -5.25
N ALA A 58 0.19 -0.47 -5.34
CA ALA A 58 -0.64 -0.76 -6.50
C ALA A 58 -0.07 -0.18 -7.81
N GLU A 59 0.43 1.07 -7.77
CA GLU A 59 1.04 1.72 -8.94
C GLU A 59 2.32 0.99 -9.39
N VAL A 60 3.20 0.64 -8.45
CA VAL A 60 4.45 -0.05 -8.75
C VAL A 60 4.19 -1.48 -9.24
N LEU A 61 3.21 -2.17 -8.63
CA LEU A 61 2.79 -3.51 -9.06
C LEU A 61 2.22 -3.47 -10.48
N LEU A 62 1.39 -2.48 -10.81
CA LEU A 62 0.86 -2.31 -12.16
C LEU A 62 1.98 -2.26 -13.20
N ARG A 63 2.95 -1.36 -13.01
CA ARG A 63 4.08 -1.22 -13.93
C ARG A 63 4.93 -2.49 -14.01
N LYS A 64 5.16 -3.16 -12.88
CA LYS A 64 5.86 -4.45 -12.84
C LYS A 64 5.13 -5.49 -13.70
N THR A 65 3.81 -5.60 -13.57
CA THR A 65 3.00 -6.53 -14.34
C THR A 65 2.96 -6.19 -15.83
N GLU A 66 2.92 -4.91 -16.19
CA GLU A 66 3.05 -4.47 -17.58
C GLU A 66 4.38 -4.94 -18.19
N LEU A 67 5.50 -4.77 -17.48
CA LEU A 67 6.82 -5.22 -17.95
C LEU A 67 6.92 -6.76 -18.04
N GLU A 68 6.31 -7.48 -17.10
CA GLU A 68 6.23 -8.95 -17.16
C GLU A 68 5.43 -9.41 -18.39
N ALA A 69 4.33 -8.72 -18.71
CA ALA A 69 3.54 -8.97 -19.91
C ALA A 69 4.31 -8.62 -21.20
N ASP A 70 5.00 -7.49 -21.23
CA ASP A 70 5.86 -7.08 -22.34
C ASP A 70 6.96 -8.13 -22.58
N LEU A 71 7.65 -8.57 -21.51
CA LEU A 71 8.68 -9.61 -21.61
C LEU A 71 8.13 -10.95 -22.10
N LEU A 72 6.91 -11.32 -21.67
CA LEU A 72 6.23 -12.51 -22.17
C LEU A 72 5.97 -12.37 -23.68
N SER A 73 5.51 -11.20 -24.15
CA SER A 73 5.30 -10.94 -25.57
C SER A 73 6.60 -10.94 -26.38
N PHE A 74 7.71 -10.47 -25.77
CA PHE A 74 9.02 -10.43 -26.44
C PHE A 74 9.66 -11.80 -26.59
N ALA A 75 9.23 -12.80 -25.80
CA ALA A 75 9.84 -14.13 -25.81
C ALA A 75 9.72 -14.84 -27.17
N ASP A 76 8.68 -14.51 -27.96
CA ASP A 76 8.45 -15.11 -29.28
C ASP A 76 9.27 -14.42 -30.38
N ASP A 77 9.50 -13.11 -30.25
CA ASP A 77 10.05 -12.26 -31.33
C ASP A 77 11.53 -11.88 -31.13
N TYR A 78 12.03 -11.92 -29.89
CA TYR A 78 13.32 -11.36 -29.53
C TYR A 78 14.15 -12.29 -28.66
N THR A 79 15.47 -12.22 -28.85
CA THR A 79 16.43 -12.87 -27.95
C THR A 79 16.70 -12.00 -26.72
N ASP A 80 17.27 -12.62 -25.69
CA ASP A 80 17.71 -11.96 -24.45
C ASP A 80 18.70 -10.80 -24.66
N GLN A 81 19.38 -10.75 -25.81
CA GLN A 81 20.33 -9.69 -26.15
C GLN A 81 19.67 -8.50 -26.84
N ASN A 82 18.37 -8.57 -27.16
CA ASN A 82 17.67 -7.47 -27.76
C ASN A 82 17.60 -6.28 -26.79
N PRO A 83 17.90 -5.04 -27.23
CA PRO A 83 17.85 -3.86 -26.36
C PRO A 83 16.53 -3.68 -25.61
N LYS A 84 15.38 -4.01 -26.22
CA LYS A 84 14.06 -3.92 -25.57
C LYS A 84 13.94 -4.90 -24.41
N VAL A 85 14.43 -6.12 -24.59
CA VAL A 85 14.42 -7.16 -23.54
C VAL A 85 15.36 -6.77 -22.40
N ILE A 86 16.56 -6.28 -22.72
CA ILE A 86 17.53 -5.81 -21.71
C ILE A 86 16.94 -4.67 -20.87
N ASP A 87 16.30 -3.69 -21.52
CA ASP A 87 15.71 -2.54 -20.82
C ASP A 87 14.54 -2.96 -19.95
N ALA A 88 13.61 -3.76 -20.46
CA ALA A 88 12.46 -4.23 -19.69
C ALA A 88 12.90 -5.08 -18.48
N ARG A 89 13.91 -5.96 -18.64
CA ARG A 89 14.47 -6.72 -17.51
C ARG A 89 15.15 -5.82 -16.48
N PHE A 90 15.86 -4.79 -16.92
CA PHE A 90 16.51 -3.85 -16.02
C PHE A 90 15.48 -3.03 -15.22
N GLU A 91 14.44 -2.51 -15.88
CA GLU A 91 13.36 -1.77 -15.22
C GLU A 91 12.62 -2.67 -14.22
N LEU A 92 12.28 -3.91 -14.63
CA LEU A 92 11.62 -4.90 -13.79
C LEU A 92 12.43 -5.23 -12.53
N ALA A 93 13.74 -5.43 -12.68
CA ALA A 93 14.64 -5.70 -11.56
C ALA A 93 14.71 -4.50 -10.59
N THR A 94 14.67 -3.28 -11.12
CA THR A 94 14.64 -2.05 -10.33
C THR A 94 13.34 -1.93 -9.53
N LEU A 95 12.19 -2.10 -10.18
CA LEU A 95 10.87 -2.04 -9.52
C LEU A 95 10.69 -3.14 -8.48
N SER A 96 11.21 -4.34 -8.74
CA SER A 96 11.14 -5.46 -7.78
C SER A 96 11.85 -5.10 -6.46
N LYS A 97 13.03 -4.48 -6.55
CA LYS A 97 13.75 -3.97 -5.36
C LYS A 97 12.99 -2.86 -4.65
N ASP A 98 12.26 -2.01 -5.38
CA ASP A 98 11.44 -0.97 -4.75
C ASP A 98 10.20 -1.53 -4.06
N ILE A 99 9.60 -2.59 -4.60
CA ILE A 99 8.54 -3.33 -3.90
C ILE A 99 9.06 -3.87 -2.56
N ASP A 100 10.26 -4.47 -2.55
CA ASP A 100 10.87 -4.94 -1.30
C ASP A 100 11.09 -3.80 -0.30
N ARG A 101 11.51 -2.62 -0.78
CA ARG A 101 11.65 -1.41 0.05
C ARG A 101 10.31 -0.90 0.58
N LEU A 102 9.24 -0.96 -0.21
CA LEU A 102 7.89 -0.63 0.27
C LEU A 102 7.48 -1.55 1.42
N PHE A 103 7.82 -2.84 1.34
CA PHE A 103 7.58 -3.79 2.44
C PHE A 103 8.46 -3.55 3.67
N ALA A 104 9.59 -2.87 3.53
CA ALA A 104 10.47 -2.48 4.64
C ALA A 104 10.02 -1.19 5.36
N VAL A 105 8.99 -0.50 4.87
CA VAL A 105 8.44 0.70 5.53
C VAL A 105 7.80 0.33 6.86
N ARG A 106 8.09 1.11 7.90
CA ARG A 106 7.55 0.89 9.24
C ARG A 106 6.02 1.06 9.23
N PRO A 107 5.27 0.31 10.07
CA PRO A 107 3.81 0.45 10.15
C PRO A 107 3.33 1.89 10.37
N ASP A 108 4.05 2.66 11.19
CA ASP A 108 3.74 4.07 11.50
C ASP A 108 3.92 5.02 10.30
N ASP A 109 4.64 4.57 9.27
CA ASP A 109 4.97 5.34 8.08
C ASP A 109 4.14 4.93 6.85
N VAL A 110 3.20 3.98 6.99
CA VAL A 110 2.37 3.50 5.87
C VAL A 110 1.60 4.63 5.19
N GLN A 111 1.20 5.68 5.92
CA GLN A 111 0.53 6.84 5.30
C GLN A 111 1.38 7.56 4.23
N LYS A 112 2.70 7.37 4.23
CA LYS A 112 3.60 7.92 3.19
C LYS A 112 3.48 7.17 1.86
N LEU A 113 2.92 5.95 1.86
CA LEU A 113 2.72 5.09 0.70
C LEU A 113 1.58 5.56 -0.23
N THR A 114 1.68 6.82 -0.65
CA THR A 114 0.71 7.50 -1.49
C THR A 114 0.86 7.16 -2.97
N LEU A 115 -0.16 7.49 -3.77
CA LEU A 115 -0.11 7.32 -5.23
C LEU A 115 1.05 8.12 -5.86
N ALA A 116 1.31 9.32 -5.34
CA ALA A 116 2.40 10.16 -5.82
C ALA A 116 3.76 9.50 -5.59
N LEU A 117 3.95 8.82 -4.44
CA LEU A 117 5.16 8.04 -4.19
C LEU A 117 5.28 6.86 -5.16
N GLY A 118 4.20 6.13 -5.41
CA GLY A 118 4.19 5.05 -6.41
C GLY A 118 4.63 5.54 -7.80
N LYS A 119 4.07 6.66 -8.26
CA LYS A 119 4.46 7.30 -9.52
C LYS A 119 5.92 7.75 -9.53
N LEU A 120 6.40 8.28 -8.41
CA LEU A 120 7.79 8.70 -8.26
C LEU A 120 8.75 7.51 -8.38
N ILE A 121 8.41 6.37 -7.77
CA ILE A 121 9.17 5.11 -7.90
C ILE A 121 9.21 4.65 -9.36
N VAL A 122 8.06 4.61 -10.03
CA VAL A 122 7.97 4.22 -11.45
C VAL A 122 8.83 5.14 -12.33
N ARG A 123 8.68 6.47 -12.18
CA ARG A 123 9.49 7.44 -12.94
C ARG A 123 10.99 7.31 -12.67
N ARG A 124 11.40 6.98 -11.43
CA ARG A 124 12.81 6.70 -11.15
C ARG A 124 13.30 5.49 -11.94
N ALA A 125 12.55 4.39 -11.91
CA ALA A 125 12.94 3.16 -12.61
C ALA A 125 13.08 3.38 -14.13
N GLU A 126 12.17 4.13 -14.74
CA GLU A 126 12.26 4.53 -16.15
C GLU A 126 13.54 5.33 -16.45
N VAL A 127 13.85 6.34 -15.62
CA VAL A 127 15.03 7.20 -15.81
C VAL A 127 16.33 6.43 -15.56
N GLU A 128 16.36 5.53 -14.58
CA GLU A 128 17.49 4.63 -14.33
C GLU A 128 17.69 3.67 -15.51
N THR A 129 16.61 3.20 -16.14
CA THR A 129 16.66 2.35 -17.34
C THR A 129 17.21 3.11 -18.53
N GLU A 130 16.79 4.35 -18.75
CA GLU A 130 17.34 5.21 -19.81
C GLU A 130 18.83 5.51 -19.58
N LEU A 131 19.23 5.80 -18.34
CA LEU A 131 20.64 5.94 -18.00
C LEU A 131 21.43 4.66 -18.32
N ASN A 132 20.92 3.50 -17.90
CA ASN A 132 21.54 2.21 -18.19
C ASN A 132 21.69 1.98 -19.70
N ARG A 133 20.65 2.29 -20.48
CA ARG A 133 20.70 2.25 -21.95
C ARG A 133 21.82 3.15 -22.50
N LEU A 134 21.86 4.41 -22.10
CA LEU A 134 22.85 5.37 -22.56
C LEU A 134 24.28 4.96 -22.20
N LEU A 135 24.50 4.36 -21.03
CA LEU A 135 25.82 3.88 -20.61
C LEU A 135 26.31 2.64 -21.36
N ARG A 136 25.40 1.87 -21.99
CA ARG A 136 25.78 0.78 -22.91
C ARG A 136 26.21 1.31 -24.28
N THR A 137 25.77 2.50 -24.66
CA THR A 137 26.05 3.11 -25.98
C THR A 137 27.15 4.16 -25.93
N TYR A 138 27.24 4.92 -24.85
CA TYR A 138 28.14 6.06 -24.69
C TYR A 138 29.03 5.88 -23.48
N LYS A 139 30.16 6.59 -23.49
CA LYS A 139 30.99 6.74 -22.29
C LYS A 139 30.25 7.55 -21.21
N PRO A 140 30.56 7.34 -19.93
CA PRO A 140 29.89 8.04 -18.83
C PRO A 140 30.00 9.57 -18.88
N ASP A 141 31.06 10.12 -19.47
CA ASP A 141 31.31 11.56 -19.64
C ASP A 141 30.53 12.19 -20.79
N HIS A 142 29.83 11.39 -21.62
CA HIS A 142 29.03 11.90 -22.71
C HIS A 142 27.89 12.81 -22.20
N PRO A 143 27.61 13.95 -22.85
CA PRO A 143 26.61 14.91 -22.37
C PRO A 143 25.21 14.31 -22.12
N GLN A 144 24.80 13.32 -22.92
CA GLN A 144 23.50 12.66 -22.73
C GLN A 144 23.49 11.74 -21.49
N ALA A 145 24.56 10.95 -21.30
CA ALA A 145 24.70 10.08 -20.13
C ALA A 145 24.75 10.91 -18.84
N GLN A 146 25.49 12.03 -18.84
CA GLN A 146 25.56 12.97 -17.73
C GLN A 146 24.20 13.61 -17.40
N ARG A 147 23.41 13.98 -18.42
CA ARG A 147 22.05 14.52 -18.21
C ARG A 147 21.12 13.47 -17.61
N ALA A 148 21.16 12.23 -18.10
CA ALA A 148 20.36 11.13 -17.55
C ALA A 148 20.78 10.79 -16.11
N LEU A 149 22.08 10.80 -15.82
CA LEU A 149 22.62 10.58 -14.48
C LEU A 149 22.07 11.59 -13.48
N LYS A 150 22.16 12.89 -13.80
CA LYS A 150 21.61 13.96 -12.95
C LYS A 150 20.11 13.82 -12.71
N LYS A 151 19.35 13.41 -13.73
CA LYS A 151 17.92 13.11 -13.56
C LYS A 151 17.72 11.93 -12.61
N ALA A 152 18.45 10.84 -12.79
CA ALA A 152 18.36 9.66 -11.93
C ALA A 152 18.73 9.97 -10.47
N GLU A 153 19.71 10.85 -10.25
CA GLU A 153 20.07 11.36 -8.91
C GLU A 153 18.91 12.14 -8.28
N LEU A 154 18.31 13.07 -9.02
CA LEU A 154 17.18 13.87 -8.53
C LEU A 154 16.00 12.99 -8.09
N TYR A 155 15.64 11.98 -8.89
CA TYR A 155 14.59 11.03 -8.51
C TYR A 155 14.97 10.16 -7.30
N ARG A 156 16.24 9.73 -7.20
CA ARG A 156 16.73 8.97 -6.04
C ARG A 156 16.66 9.79 -4.77
N ASP A 157 17.09 11.05 -4.81
CA ASP A 157 17.09 11.92 -3.63
C ASP A 157 15.67 12.27 -3.20
N ALA A 158 14.77 12.56 -4.14
CA ALA A 158 13.35 12.75 -3.84
C ALA A 158 12.71 11.53 -3.14
N LEU A 159 13.08 10.31 -3.52
CA LEU A 159 12.61 9.11 -2.80
C LEU A 159 13.20 8.97 -1.41
N LYS A 160 14.47 9.30 -1.21
CA LYS A 160 15.09 9.29 0.12
C LYS A 160 14.39 10.28 1.05
N ASP A 161 14.05 11.47 0.54
CA ASP A 161 13.35 12.50 1.31
C ASP A 161 11.96 12.02 1.77
N VAL A 162 11.22 11.30 0.91
CA VAL A 162 9.90 10.78 1.26
C VAL A 162 9.99 9.59 2.22
N LEU A 163 10.86 8.62 1.93
CA LEU A 163 10.96 7.36 2.68
C LEU A 163 11.81 7.49 3.95
N GLY A 164 12.58 8.57 4.12
CA GLY A 164 13.43 8.81 5.28
C GLY A 164 14.62 7.84 5.40
N SER A 165 15.01 7.20 4.30
CA SER A 165 16.18 6.32 4.27
C SER A 165 17.45 7.17 4.35
N LYS A 166 18.09 7.17 5.52
CA LYS A 166 19.46 7.67 5.74
C LYS A 166 20.49 6.87 4.95
#